data_AF-A0A961XPM6-F1
#
_entry.id   AF-A0A961XPM6-F1
#
_cell.length_a   1.000
_cell.length_b   1.000
_cell.length_c   1.000
_cell.angle_alpha   90.00
_cell.angle_beta   90.00
_cell.angle_gamma   90.00
#
_symmetry.space_group_name_H-M   'P 1'
#
loop_
_entity.id
_entity.type
_entity.pdbx_description
1 polymer ?
#
loop_
_entity_poly.entity_id
_entity_poly.type
_entity_poly.pdbx_seq_one_letter_code
_entity_poly.pdbx_strand_id
1 'polypeptide(L)'
;MMPSERVFSDLNRLYPVSRETFSRLQIHEQLLQQWQAKTNLVSGSTLATFWTRHVADSLQCLAIAPKARNWIDFGSGGGFPAMPIAIHRACDSSETFG
;
A
#
# COMPACT_ATOMS: atom_id res chain seq x y z
N MET A 1 4.24 -18.17 1.85
CA MET A 1 4.60 -16.74 1.76
C MET A 1 5.56 -16.56 0.60
N MET A 2 5.31 -15.62 -0.32
CA MET A 2 6.25 -15.35 -1.42
C MET A 2 7.56 -14.76 -0.87
N PRO A 3 8.72 -15.02 -1.48
CA PRO A 3 9.96 -14.36 -1.10
C PRO A 3 9.84 -12.84 -1.23
N SER A 4 10.29 -12.11 -0.21
CA SER A 4 10.24 -10.63 -0.14
C SER A 4 10.75 -9.95 -1.43
N GLU A 5 11.87 -10.44 -1.98
CA GLU A 5 12.48 -9.87 -3.19
C GLU A 5 11.61 -10.05 -4.44
N ARG A 6 10.88 -11.17 -4.55
CA ARG A 6 9.96 -11.39 -5.68
C ARG A 6 8.79 -10.41 -5.60
N VAL A 7 8.22 -10.22 -4.41
CA VAL A 7 7.14 -9.27 -4.18
C VAL A 7 7.59 -7.84 -4.48
N PHE A 8 8.77 -7.44 -4.02
CA PHE A 8 9.34 -6.13 -4.32
C PHE A 8 9.52 -5.91 -5.83
N SER A 9 10.09 -6.89 -6.52
CA SER A 9 10.27 -6.84 -7.97
C SER A 9 8.92 -6.71 -8.70
N ASP A 10 7.93 -7.51 -8.31
CA ASP A 10 6.62 -7.51 -8.98
C ASP A 10 5.84 -6.21 -8.71
N LEU A 11 5.88 -5.69 -7.47
CA LEU A 11 5.30 -4.39 -7.15
C LEU A 11 5.94 -3.27 -7.97
N ASN A 12 7.28 -3.22 -8.05
CA ASN A 12 8.00 -2.18 -8.79
C ASN A 12 7.73 -2.19 -10.29
N ARG A 13 7.34 -3.33 -10.87
CA ARG A 13 6.88 -3.40 -12.26
C ARG A 13 5.53 -2.70 -12.47
N LEU A 14 4.68 -2.66 -11.44
CA LEU A 14 3.36 -2.03 -11.49
C LEU A 14 3.39 -0.57 -11.04
N TYR A 15 4.12 -0.30 -9.95
CA TYR A 15 4.31 1.04 -9.40
C TYR A 15 5.67 1.08 -8.66
N PRO A 16 6.68 1.81 -9.19
CA PRO A 16 7.98 1.92 -8.55
C PRO A 16 7.89 2.56 -7.15
N VAL A 17 8.53 1.93 -6.16
CA VAL A 17 8.63 2.42 -4.78
C VAL A 17 10.03 2.22 -4.21
N SER A 18 10.41 3.06 -3.24
CA SER A 18 11.67 2.86 -2.50
C SER A 18 11.64 1.59 -1.63
N ARG A 19 12.82 1.11 -1.24
CA ARG A 19 12.93 -0.02 -0.30
C ARG A 19 12.31 0.29 1.06
N GLU A 20 12.35 1.55 1.50
CA GLU A 20 11.75 1.98 2.75
C GLU A 20 10.22 1.96 2.69
N THR A 21 9.62 2.50 1.61
CA THR A 21 8.18 2.39 1.34
C THR A 21 7.75 0.94 1.30
N PHE A 22 8.49 0.08 0.61
CA PHE A 22 8.21 -1.35 0.54
C PHE A 22 8.23 -2.01 1.93
N SER A 23 9.26 -1.75 2.75
CA SER A 23 9.35 -2.31 4.10
C SER A 23 8.14 -1.96 4.97
N ARG A 24 7.66 -0.71 4.91
CA ARG A 24 6.47 -0.28 5.64
C ARG A 24 5.18 -0.91 5.10
N LEU A 25 5.08 -1.10 3.78
CA LEU A 25 3.97 -1.83 3.18
C LEU A 25 3.95 -3.32 3.59
N GLN A 26 5.11 -3.94 3.82
CA GLN A 26 5.18 -5.31 4.33
C GLN A 26 4.67 -5.40 5.78
N ILE A 27 5.01 -4.43 6.61
CA ILE A 27 4.46 -4.34 7.98
C ILE A 27 2.93 -4.18 7.90
N HIS A 28 2.43 -3.36 6.99
CA HIS A 28 1.00 -3.20 6.75
C HIS A 28 0.33 -4.52 6.31
N GLU A 29 0.94 -5.29 5.40
CA GLU A 29 0.46 -6.62 5.00
C GLU A 29 0.36 -7.56 6.21
N GLN A 30 1.41 -7.63 7.04
CA GLN A 30 1.45 -8.50 8.22
C GLN A 30 0.35 -8.13 9.23
N LEU A 31 0.17 -6.84 9.49
CA LEU A 31 -0.88 -6.34 10.37
C LEU A 31 -2.27 -6.65 9.79
N LEU A 32 -2.48 -6.43 8.49
CA LEU A 32 -3.74 -6.76 7.85
C LEU A 32 -4.05 -8.26 8.01
N GLN A 33 -3.09 -9.15 7.76
CA GLN A 33 -3.26 -10.58 7.93
C GLN A 33 -3.59 -10.96 9.38
N GLN A 34 -2.94 -10.33 10.36
CA GLN A 34 -3.19 -10.57 11.78
C GLN A 34 -4.63 -10.19 12.18
N TRP A 35 -5.14 -9.08 11.66
CA TRP A 35 -6.47 -8.57 12.01
C TRP A 35 -7.59 -9.14 11.14
N GLN A 36 -7.27 -9.60 9.92
CA GLN A 36 -8.21 -10.23 9.00
C GLN A 36 -8.94 -11.39 9.66
N ALA A 37 -8.22 -12.26 10.39
CA ALA A 37 -8.80 -13.42 11.08
C ALA A 37 -9.84 -13.05 12.17
N LYS A 38 -9.82 -11.80 12.66
CA LYS A 38 -10.69 -11.31 13.73
C LYS A 38 -11.85 -10.47 13.23
N THR A 39 -11.69 -9.81 12.09
CA THR A 39 -12.56 -8.70 11.69
C THR A 39 -13.00 -8.71 10.22
N ASN A 40 -12.49 -9.63 9.39
CA ASN A 40 -12.81 -9.74 7.96
C ASN A 40 -12.66 -8.39 7.19
N LEU A 41 -11.51 -7.73 7.36
CA LEU A 41 -11.20 -6.40 6.79
C LEU A 41 -11.20 -6.36 5.26
N VAL A 42 -10.79 -7.46 4.62
CA VAL A 42 -10.84 -7.66 3.18
C VAL A 42 -11.52 -8.99 2.86
N SER A 43 -12.00 -9.17 1.63
CA SER A 43 -12.44 -10.51 1.21
C SER A 43 -11.25 -11.48 1.29
N GLY A 44 -11.46 -12.68 1.84
CA GLY A 44 -10.43 -13.72 1.88
C GLY A 44 -9.89 -14.07 0.49
N SER A 45 -10.71 -13.92 -0.56
CA SER A 45 -10.31 -14.15 -1.95
C SER A 45 -9.32 -13.11 -2.50
N THR A 46 -9.24 -11.91 -1.91
CA THR A 46 -8.34 -10.84 -2.37
C THR A 46 -7.07 -10.73 -1.55
N LEU A 47 -6.96 -11.48 -0.44
CA LEU A 47 -5.73 -11.54 0.36
C LEU A 47 -4.55 -12.11 -0.46
N ALA A 48 -4.84 -13.09 -1.33
CA ALA A 48 -3.85 -13.68 -2.25
C ALA A 48 -3.35 -12.69 -3.31
N THR A 49 -4.12 -11.63 -3.58
CA THR A 49 -3.80 -10.59 -4.57
C THR A 49 -3.53 -9.24 -3.93
N PHE A 50 -3.21 -9.21 -2.63
CA PHE A 50 -3.01 -7.99 -1.84
C PHE A 50 -2.05 -6.99 -2.51
N TRP A 51 -0.88 -7.44 -2.95
CA TRP A 51 0.13 -6.57 -3.51
C TRP A 51 -0.29 -5.93 -4.84
N THR A 52 -1.00 -6.67 -5.69
CA THR A 52 -1.42 -6.18 -7.00
C THR A 52 -2.73 -5.40 -6.92
N ARG A 53 -3.77 -5.98 -6.30
CA ARG A 53 -5.13 -5.42 -6.31
C ARG A 53 -5.42 -4.43 -5.20
N HIS A 54 -4.64 -4.42 -4.13
CA HIS A 54 -4.83 -3.49 -3.02
C HIS A 54 -3.70 -2.46 -2.97
N VAL A 55 -2.44 -2.88 -2.95
CA VAL A 55 -1.31 -1.93 -2.84
C VAL A 55 -1.06 -1.20 -4.16
N ALA A 56 -0.76 -1.91 -5.25
CA ALA A 56 -0.39 -1.25 -6.51
C ALA A 56 -1.53 -0.39 -7.07
N ASP A 57 -2.76 -0.91 -7.11
CA ASP A 57 -3.96 -0.16 -7.54
C ASP A 57 -4.16 1.13 -6.70
N SER A 58 -3.91 1.09 -5.37
CA SER A 58 -4.01 2.28 -4.52
C SER A 58 -2.93 3.33 -4.81
N LEU A 59 -1.68 2.88 -5.06
CA LEU A 59 -0.57 3.79 -5.33
C LEU A 59 -0.71 4.51 -6.67
N GLN A 60 -1.36 3.89 -7.65
CA GLN A 60 -1.66 4.53 -8.94
C GLN A 60 -2.49 5.82 -8.78
N CYS A 61 -3.30 5.96 -7.73
CA CYS A 61 -4.03 7.20 -7.44
C CYS A 61 -3.10 8.42 -7.30
N LEU A 62 -1.88 8.23 -6.76
CA LEU A 62 -0.91 9.31 -6.62
C LEU A 62 -0.47 9.90 -7.97
N ALA A 63 -0.45 9.08 -9.03
CA ALA A 63 -0.12 9.55 -10.38
C ALA A 63 -1.25 10.38 -11.01
N ILE A 64 -2.50 10.16 -10.60
CA ILE A 64 -3.67 10.89 -11.10
C ILE A 64 -3.71 12.31 -10.55
N ALA A 65 -3.33 12.49 -9.28
CA ALA A 65 -3.35 13.80 -8.62
C ALA A 65 -2.00 14.10 -7.92
N PRO A 66 -0.91 14.31 -8.68
CA PRO A 66 0.45 14.43 -8.12
C PRO A 66 0.66 15.67 -7.26
N LYS A 67 -0.20 16.69 -7.40
CA LYS A 67 -0.15 17.94 -6.62
C LYS A 67 -1.11 17.94 -5.43
N ALA A 68 -1.92 16.90 -5.26
CA ALA A 68 -2.89 16.83 -4.17
C ALA A 68 -2.16 16.63 -2.84
N ARG A 69 -2.37 17.57 -1.91
CA ARG A 69 -1.77 17.55 -0.58
C ARG A 69 -2.64 16.84 0.45
N ASN A 70 -3.95 17.00 0.34
CA ASN A 70 -4.93 16.46 1.26
C ASN A 70 -5.84 15.49 0.52
N TRP A 71 -6.02 14.31 1.09
CA TRP A 71 -6.86 13.24 0.57
C TRP A 71 -7.90 12.89 1.62
N ILE A 72 -9.14 12.65 1.19
CA ILE A 72 -10.21 12.12 2.02
C ILE A 72 -10.64 10.81 1.38
N ASP A 73 -10.68 9.75 2.19
CA ASP A 73 -11.14 8.43 1.77
C ASP A 73 -12.50 8.14 2.41
N PHE A 74 -13.51 7.92 1.58
CA PHE A 74 -14.88 7.62 2.02
C PHE A 74 -15.10 6.10 2.00
N GLY A 75 -15.05 5.49 3.20
CA GLY A 75 -15.39 4.07 3.37
C GLY A 75 -14.23 3.09 3.27
N SER A 76 -13.04 3.45 3.77
CA SER A 76 -11.81 2.69 3.54
C SER A 76 -11.80 1.25 4.07
N GLY A 77 -12.70 0.88 4.99
CA GLY A 77 -12.84 -0.49 5.50
C GLY A 77 -11.50 -1.09 5.94
N GLY A 78 -10.97 -2.04 5.19
CA GLY A 78 -9.63 -2.61 5.37
C GLY A 78 -8.44 -1.68 5.11
N GLY A 79 -8.67 -0.37 4.97
CA GLY A 79 -7.64 0.66 4.84
C GLY A 79 -7.26 1.01 3.41
N PHE A 80 -8.06 0.65 2.40
CA PHE A 80 -7.73 0.89 0.99
C PHE A 80 -8.69 1.91 0.35
N PRO A 81 -8.18 2.89 -0.42
CA PRO A 81 -6.77 3.11 -0.80
C PRO A 81 -5.92 3.93 0.20
N ALA A 82 -6.51 4.47 1.27
CA ALA A 82 -5.83 5.42 2.16
C ALA A 82 -4.48 4.96 2.74
N MET A 83 -4.37 3.74 3.25
CA MET A 83 -3.16 3.29 3.98
C MET A 83 -1.93 3.15 3.07
N PRO A 84 -1.98 2.47 1.90
CA PRO A 84 -0.85 2.48 0.97
C PRO A 84 -0.41 3.88 0.56
N ILE A 85 -1.38 4.77 0.29
CA ILE A 85 -1.12 6.17 -0.08
C ILE A 85 -0.39 6.90 1.06
N ALA A 86 -0.89 6.79 2.30
CA ALA A 86 -0.30 7.43 3.46
C ALA A 86 1.13 6.93 3.74
N ILE A 87 1.36 5.61 3.63
CA ILE A 87 2.69 5.00 3.79
C ILE A 87 3.67 5.55 2.75
N HIS A 88 3.27 5.55 1.47
CA HIS A 88 4.10 6.10 0.40
C HIS A 88 4.44 7.56 0.64
N ARG A 89 3.42 8.39 0.90
CA ARG A 89 3.60 9.82 1.15
C ARG A 89 4.53 10.08 2.34
N ALA A 90 4.43 9.31 3.41
CA ALA A 90 5.26 9.48 4.58
C ALA A 90 6.76 9.20 4.32
N CYS A 91 7.10 8.28 3.42
CA CYS A 91 8.49 8.04 3.03
C CYS A 91 9.00 9.08 2.01
N ASP A 92 8.16 9.48 1.05
CA ASP A 92 8.51 10.45 0.01
C ASP A 92 8.72 11.88 0.56
N SER A 93 8.09 12.20 1.70
CA SER A 93 8.22 13.52 2.34
C SER A 93 9.58 13.76 3.01
N SER A 94 10.46 12.74 3.03
CA SER A 94 11.83 12.87 3.54
C SER A 94 12.76 13.67 2.61
N GLU A 95 12.31 14.07 1.42
CA GLU A 95 13.08 14.88 0.46
C GLU A 95 12.61 16.36 0.36
N THR A 96 11.64 16.83 1.15
CA THR A 96 11.01 18.16 0.93
C THR A 96 11.28 19.24 1.99
N PHE A 97 12.30 19.06 2.84
CA PHE A 97 12.87 20.18 3.61
C PHE A 97 14.21 20.60 2.97
N GLY A 98 14.10 21.29 1.84
CA GLY A 98 15.18 21.97 1.13
C GLY A 98 14.68 23.28 0.56
#